data_AF-A0A9E3K4V4-F1
#
_entry.id   AF-A0A9E3K4V4-F1
#
_cell.length_a   1.000
_cell.length_b   1.000
_cell.length_c   1.000
_cell.angle_alpha   90.00
_cell.angle_beta   90.00
_cell.angle_gamma   90.00
#
_symmetry.space_group_name_H-M   'P 1'
#
loop_
_entity.id
_entity.type
_entity.pdbx_description
1 polymer ?
#
loop_
_entity_poly.entity_id
_entity_poly.type
_entity_poly.pdbx_seq_one_letter_code
_entity_poly.pdbx_strand_id
1 'polypeptide(L)' 'MPKDFSFFVTSQPIGQGGNLGGLAGADAHCQKLAAAVGFGQRTWHAYLSTQAADGQPAINARDRIGSGPWTNARGAVI' A
#
# COMPACT_ATOMS: atom_id res chain seq x y z
N MET A 1 -7.94 16.76 14.24
CA MET A 1 -7.18 16.59 12.99
C MET A 1 -6.85 15.12 12.84
N PRO A 2 -6.97 14.50 11.65
CA PRO A 2 -6.46 13.16 11.43
C PRO A 2 -4.99 13.12 11.84
N LYS A 3 -4.58 12.14 12.66
CA LYS A 3 -3.16 11.94 12.96
C LYS A 3 -2.46 11.54 11.67
N ASP A 4 -1.28 12.10 11.44
CA ASP A 4 -0.47 11.69 10.30
C ASP A 4 -0.11 10.21 10.41
N PHE A 5 -0.39 9.44 9.35
CA PHE A 5 -0.06 8.01 9.27
C PHE A 5 0.52 7.65 7.90
N SER A 6 1.33 6.60 7.87
CA SER A 6 1.97 6.08 6.66
C SER A 6 1.75 4.58 6.46
N PHE A 7 1.00 3.93 7.36
CA PHE A 7 0.61 2.53 7.25
C PHE A 7 -0.85 2.33 7.66
N PHE A 8 -1.60 1.57 6.87
CA PHE A 8 -2.96 1.19 7.19
C PHE A 8 -3.34 -0.16 6.59
N VAL A 9 -4.38 -0.77 7.14
CA VAL A 9 -5.00 -1.97 6.59
C VAL A 9 -6.24 -1.56 5.82
N THR A 10 -6.38 -2.05 4.59
CA THR A 10 -7.55 -1.77 3.75
C THR A 10 -8.81 -2.35 4.39
N SER A 11 -9.80 -1.52 4.68
CA SER A 11 -11.08 -1.95 5.27
C SER A 11 -12.01 -2.64 4.26
N GLN A 12 -11.71 -2.50 2.96
CA GLN A 12 -12.50 -3.08 1.88
C GLN A 12 -11.69 -4.19 1.21
N PRO A 13 -12.21 -5.43 1.20
CA PRO A 13 -11.59 -6.48 0.40
C PRO A 13 -11.62 -6.07 -1.05
N ILE A 14 -10.54 -6.34 -1.77
CA ILE A 14 -10.51 -6.11 -3.21
C ILE A 14 -11.33 -7.25 -3.83
N GLY A 15 -12.51 -6.91 -4.33
CA GLY A 15 -13.61 -7.83 -4.68
C GLY A 15 -13.35 -8.85 -5.79
N GLN A 16 -12.09 -9.14 -6.11
CA GLN A 16 -11.65 -10.15 -7.08
C GLN A 16 -10.64 -11.16 -6.49
N GLY A 17 -10.62 -11.36 -5.16
CA GLY A 17 -9.89 -12.49 -4.55
C GLY A 17 -8.39 -12.50 -4.85
N GLY A 18 -7.69 -11.39 -4.63
CA GLY A 18 -6.24 -11.28 -4.84
C GLY A 18 -5.81 -11.07 -6.30
N ASN A 19 -6.72 -11.14 -7.27
CA ASN A 19 -6.42 -10.74 -8.64
C ASN A 19 -6.46 -9.21 -8.77
N LEU A 20 -5.29 -8.59 -8.62
CA LEU A 20 -5.12 -7.13 -8.60
C LEU A 20 -4.56 -6.57 -9.91
N GLY A 21 -4.40 -7.39 -10.96
CA GLY A 21 -3.64 -6.98 -12.13
C GLY A 21 -2.17 -6.65 -11.80
N GLY A 22 -1.64 -7.25 -10.74
CA GLY A 22 -0.29 -7.00 -10.22
C GLY A 22 -0.20 -5.86 -9.21
N LEU A 23 1.03 -5.43 -8.93
CA LEU A 23 1.31 -4.39 -7.92
C LEU A 23 0.63 -3.06 -8.25
N ALA A 24 0.51 -2.71 -9.54
CA ALA A 24 -0.10 -1.45 -9.96
C ALA A 24 -1.57 -1.32 -9.55
N GLY A 25 -2.38 -2.38 -9.72
CA GLY A 25 -3.77 -2.34 -9.28
C GLY A 25 -3.92 -2.44 -7.76
N ALA A 26 -2.99 -3.13 -7.08
CA ALA A 26 -2.93 -3.15 -5.63
C ALA A 26 -2.63 -1.75 -5.05
N ASP A 27 -1.68 -1.04 -5.64
CA ASP A 27 -1.33 0.34 -5.29
C ASP A 27 -2.48 1.30 -5.57
N ALA A 28 -3.14 1.17 -6.72
CA ALA A 28 -4.29 1.99 -7.08
C ALA A 28 -5.44 1.86 -6.06
N HIS A 29 -5.69 0.66 -5.53
CA HIS A 29 -6.67 0.46 -4.46
C HIS A 29 -6.25 1.17 -3.16
N CYS A 30 -4.98 1.04 -2.76
CA CYS A 30 -4.47 1.74 -1.58
C CYS A 30 -4.58 3.26 -1.73
N GLN A 31 -4.22 3.79 -2.90
CA GLN A 31 -4.31 5.21 -3.23
C GLN A 31 -5.75 5.72 -3.14
N LYS A 32 -6.71 4.96 -3.68
CA LYS A 32 -8.13 5.31 -3.64
C LYS A 32 -8.66 5.40 -2.20
N LEU A 33 -8.34 4.41 -1.37
CA LEU A 33 -8.77 4.39 0.02
C LEU A 33 -8.16 5.52 0.84
N ALA A 34 -6.87 5.79 0.66
CA ALA A 34 -6.20 6.89 1.34
C ALA A 34 -6.72 8.26 0.90
N ALA A 35 -7.00 8.43 -0.40
CA ALA A 35 -7.60 9.66 -0.93
C ALA A 35 -8.99 9.93 -0.32
N ALA A 36 -9.81 8.90 -0.14
CA ALA A 36 -11.14 9.03 0.46
C ALA A 36 -11.12 9.57 1.90
N VAL A 37 -10.00 9.42 2.62
CA VAL A 37 -9.82 9.91 3.98
C VAL A 37 -8.87 11.11 4.09
N GLY A 38 -8.56 11.77 2.96
CA GLY A 38 -7.78 13.01 2.93
C GLY A 38 -6.26 12.84 2.79
N PHE A 39 -5.77 11.62 2.55
CA PHE A 39 -4.34 11.31 2.43
C PHE A 39 -3.89 11.01 0.99
N GLY A 40 -4.66 11.48 -0.01
CA GLY A 40 -4.40 11.20 -1.43
C GLY A 40 -3.21 11.93 -2.04
N GLN A 41 -2.60 12.87 -1.34
CA GLN A 41 -1.42 13.62 -1.83
C GLN A 41 -0.11 12.82 -1.70
N ARG A 42 -0.13 11.70 -0.96
CA ARG A 42 1.00 10.78 -0.84
C ARG A 42 0.86 9.67 -1.87
N THR A 43 1.99 9.09 -2.26
CA THR A 43 2.01 7.84 -3.01
C THR A 43 1.82 6.68 -2.05
N TRP A 44 0.79 5.86 -2.28
CA TRP A 44 0.50 4.67 -1.49
C TRP A 44 0.83 3.41 -2.27
N HIS A 45 1.64 2.54 -1.66
CA HIS A 45 1.94 1.23 -2.20
C HIS A 45 1.28 0.14 -1.36
N ALA A 46 0.77 -0.89 -2.02
CA ALA A 46 0.35 -2.11 -1.35
C ALA A 46 1.57 -2.84 -0.78
N TYR A 47 1.47 -3.30 0.47
CA TYR A 47 2.51 -4.09 1.12
C TYR A 47 2.51 -5.54 0.60
N LEU A 48 2.92 -5.70 -0.66
CA LEU A 48 2.97 -6.97 -1.38
C LEU A 48 4.29 -7.08 -2.13
N SER A 49 4.85 -8.29 -2.10
CA SER A 49 5.98 -8.68 -2.94
C SER A 49 5.48 -9.46 -4.14
N THR A 50 6.21 -9.39 -5.26
CA THR A 50 5.98 -10.26 -6.42
C THR A 50 7.19 -11.14 -6.67
N GLN A 51 6.94 -12.33 -7.19
CA GLN A 51 7.98 -13.23 -7.67
C GLN A 51 8.49 -12.75 -9.03
N ALA A 52 9.71 -13.17 -9.38
CA ALA A 52 10.25 -12.95 -10.71
C ALA A 52 9.39 -13.72 -11.73
N ALA A 53 8.93 -13.03 -12.77
CA ALA A 53 8.09 -13.58 -13.83
C ALA A 53 8.33 -12.79 -15.11
N ASP A 54 8.16 -13.43 -16.28
CA ASP A 54 8.23 -12.77 -17.59
C ASP A 54 9.50 -11.92 -17.83
N GLY A 55 10.65 -12.38 -17.31
CA GLY A 55 11.93 -11.67 -17.42
C GLY A 55 12.06 -10.46 -16.49
N GLN A 56 11.06 -10.19 -15.63
CA GLN A 56 11.12 -9.16 -14.60
C GLN A 56 11.66 -9.73 -13.29
N PRO A 57 12.49 -8.97 -12.56
CA PRO A 57 13.00 -9.39 -11.26
C PRO A 57 11.88 -9.47 -10.21
N ALA A 58 12.13 -10.24 -9.15
CA ALA A 58 11.28 -10.23 -7.97
C ALA A 58 11.32 -8.83 -7.32
N ILE A 59 10.19 -8.40 -6.77
CA ILE A 59 10.05 -7.10 -6.14
C ILE A 59 9.63 -7.30 -4.69
N ASN A 60 10.38 -6.75 -3.74
CA ASN A 60 10.02 -6.79 -2.33
C ASN A 60 9.19 -5.58 -1.93
N ALA A 61 8.18 -5.80 -1.09
CA ALA A 61 7.34 -4.73 -0.55
C ALA A 61 8.14 -3.64 0.18
N ARG A 62 9.12 -4.03 1.01
CA ARG A 62 9.95 -3.12 1.81
C ARG A 62 10.75 -2.14 0.96
N ASP A 63 11.30 -2.61 -0.15
CA ASP A 63 12.13 -1.79 -1.04
C ASP A 63 11.32 -0.66 -1.71
N ARG A 64 9.99 -0.80 -1.75
CA ARG A 64 9.06 0.15 -2.38
C ARG A 64 8.53 1.22 -1.44
N ILE A 65 8.51 0.98 -0.13
CA ILE A 65 7.85 1.85 0.87
C ILE A 65 8.84 2.68 1.71
N GLY A 66 10.14 2.60 1.39
CA GLY A 66 11.20 3.33 2.08
C GLY A 66 11.68 2.68 3.38
N SER A 67 12.39 3.44 4.21
CA SER A 67 13.05 2.93 5.42
C SER A 67 12.24 3.08 6.71
N GLY A 68 11.06 3.69 6.65
CA GLY A 68 10.29 4.09 7.83
C GLY A 68 10.85 5.32 8.55
N PRO A 69 10.33 5.67 9.75
CA PRO A 69 9.35 4.92 10.53
C PRO A 69 7.95 4.96 9.91
N TRP A 70 7.25 3.82 9.95
CA TRP A 70 5.84 3.78 9.55
C TRP A 70 4.94 3.90 10.77
N THR A 71 3.88 4.69 10.65
CA THR A 71 2.93 4.89 11.74
C THR A 71 1.53 4.51 11.31
N ASN A 72 0.78 3.87 12.22
CA ASN A 72 -0.64 3.64 12.02
C ASN A 72 -1.46 4.91 12.31
N ALA A 73 -2.76 4.86 12.01
CA ALA A 73 -3.69 5.97 12.28
C ALA A 73 -3.80 6.40 13.77
N ARG A 74 -3.33 5.57 14.71
CA ARG A 74 -3.26 5.90 16.15
C ARG A 74 -1.93 6.57 16.54
N GLY A 75 -0.97 6.66 15.62
CA GLY A 75 0.37 7.21 15.83
C GLY A 75 1.36 6.23 16.46
N ALA A 76 1.04 4.94 16.53
CA ALA A 76 2.01 3.92 16.96
C ALA A 76 2.92 3.54 15.79
N VAL A 77 4.21 3.36 16.08
CA VAL A 77 5.20 2.88 15.10
C VAL A 77 4.95 1.41 14.81
N ILE A 78 5.03 1.03 13.53
CA ILE A 78 4.82 -0.32 12.98
C ILE A 78 6.13 -0.85 12.43
#